data_AF-A0AAN6EF40-F1
#
_entry.id   AF-A0AAN6EF40-F1
#
_cell.length_a   1.000
_cell.length_b   1.000
_cell.length_c   1.000
_cell.angle_alpha   90.00
_cell.angle_beta   90.00
_cell.angle_gamma   90.00
#
_symmetry.space_group_name_H-M   'P 1'
#
loop_
_entity.id
_entity.type
_entity.pdbx_description
1 polymer ?
#
loop_
_entity_poly.entity_id
_entity_poly.type
_entity_poly.pdbx_seq_one_letter_code
_entity_poly.pdbx_strand_id
1 'polypeptide(L)'
;MSQVNNPVAIDNDGSAVLERNVEPSKQLAHTVAEAVELYDVDRTAAHIAEGGYSRVALQFPDELLADSTLVSAALQERTEARVFILADTSYGSCCVDEVAAEHYAADAVVHYGRTCLSLTTRLPVVYVFGRDAVDAADLCAQCESELQGSRVLLVSDVQYAHALEDIGKALRGICKEVVVSRIAVQDCAYVPGAEDAAEPGRLWELEHPIGEYTMLYVGEESLTLTNLLVTQRCQSAFSYAPQTRTLRAESARVNRHLSRRYHMVQRARDANVVGIVVGTLAAVRYQSVVDALK
;
A
#
# COMPACT_ATOMS: atom_id res chain seq x y z
N MET A 1 -3.20 1.66 26.87
CA MET A 1 -3.82 0.50 26.20
C MET A 1 -4.22 0.95 24.81
N SER A 2 -3.29 0.91 23.85
CA SER A 2 -3.57 1.34 22.47
C SER A 2 -4.22 0.17 21.71
N GLN A 3 -5.51 0.33 21.40
CA GLN A 3 -6.19 -0.56 20.47
C GLN A 3 -5.81 -0.12 19.05
N VAL A 4 -4.84 -0.81 18.46
CA VAL A 4 -4.49 -0.65 17.05
C VAL A 4 -5.46 -1.50 16.24
N ASN A 5 -6.28 -0.83 15.42
CA ASN A 5 -7.27 -1.45 14.55
C ASN A 5 -6.59 -2.38 13.55
N ASN A 6 -6.91 -3.67 13.66
CA ASN A 6 -6.49 -4.70 12.72
C ASN A 6 -7.35 -4.65 11.45
N PRO A 7 -6.84 -5.13 10.30
CA PRO A 7 -7.66 -5.42 9.14
C PRO A 7 -8.69 -6.51 9.47
N VAL A 8 -9.87 -6.34 8.89
CA VAL A 8 -11.05 -7.21 9.02
C VAL A 8 -10.70 -8.62 8.58
N ALA A 9 -10.77 -9.59 9.50
CA ALA A 9 -10.72 -11.00 9.16
C ALA A 9 -11.99 -11.39 8.38
N ILE A 10 -11.90 -12.33 7.46
CA ILE A 10 -13.07 -12.92 6.78
C ILE A 10 -14.00 -13.63 7.79
N ASP A 11 -13.47 -14.03 8.96
CA ASP A 11 -14.23 -14.59 10.10
C ASP A 11 -14.72 -13.48 11.06
N ASN A 12 -14.99 -12.30 10.54
CA ASN A 12 -15.60 -11.18 11.26
C ASN A 12 -17.04 -11.06 10.78
N ASP A 13 -18.00 -11.10 11.69
CA ASP A 13 -19.44 -10.92 11.45
C ASP A 13 -19.82 -9.48 11.03
N GLY A 14 -18.85 -8.72 10.54
CA GLY A 14 -18.95 -7.31 10.22
C GLY A 14 -18.81 -6.38 11.44
N SER A 15 -18.82 -6.91 12.67
CA SER A 15 -18.74 -6.10 13.90
C SER A 15 -17.49 -5.22 13.91
N ALA A 16 -16.31 -5.72 13.53
CA ALA A 16 -15.12 -4.86 13.58
C ALA A 16 -15.08 -3.76 12.50
N VAL A 17 -15.98 -3.76 11.51
CA VAL A 17 -16.18 -2.59 10.63
C VAL A 17 -17.09 -1.58 11.31
N LEU A 18 -18.18 -2.05 11.92
CA LEU A 18 -19.18 -1.23 12.60
C LEU A 18 -18.65 -0.61 13.91
N GLU A 19 -17.77 -1.31 14.62
CA GLU A 19 -17.17 -0.92 15.90
C GLU A 19 -15.82 -0.20 15.72
N ARG A 20 -15.39 0.03 14.47
CA ARG A 20 -14.12 0.69 14.17
C ARG A 20 -14.16 2.14 14.67
N ASN A 21 -13.42 2.42 15.72
CA ASN A 21 -13.12 3.80 16.11
C ASN A 21 -11.96 4.31 15.26
N VAL A 22 -12.22 5.30 14.42
CA VAL A 22 -11.18 5.99 13.63
C VAL A 22 -10.61 7.11 14.49
N GLU A 23 -9.35 6.96 14.91
CA GLU A 23 -8.59 8.11 15.42
C GLU A 23 -8.08 8.92 14.22
N PRO A 24 -8.28 10.25 14.21
CA PRO A 24 -7.69 11.10 13.17
C PRO A 24 -6.18 10.91 13.12
N SER A 25 -5.58 11.05 11.93
CA SER A 25 -4.13 11.01 11.78
C SER A 25 -3.47 12.00 12.75
N LYS A 26 -2.31 11.60 13.32
CA LYS A 26 -1.51 12.51 14.15
C LYS A 26 -0.83 13.62 13.34
N GLN A 27 -0.81 13.47 12.02
CA GLN A 27 -0.27 14.42 11.06
C GLN A 27 -1.40 14.88 10.16
N LEU A 28 -2.20 15.82 10.65
CA LEU A 28 -3.20 16.53 9.85
C LEU A 28 -2.71 17.95 9.59
N ALA A 29 -3.07 18.48 8.42
CA ALA A 29 -2.79 19.85 8.07
C ALA A 29 -3.70 20.81 8.86
N HIS A 30 -3.12 21.84 9.45
CA HIS A 30 -3.87 22.91 10.10
C HIS A 30 -4.01 24.13 9.20
N THR A 31 -3.18 24.23 8.15
CA THR A 31 -3.19 25.30 7.17
C THR A 31 -3.15 24.76 5.74
N VAL A 32 -3.56 25.59 4.77
CA VAL A 32 -3.47 25.27 3.34
C VAL A 32 -2.02 25.02 2.91
N ALA A 33 -1.06 25.78 3.45
CA ALA A 33 0.36 25.62 3.13
C ALA A 33 0.90 24.27 3.60
N GLU A 34 0.53 23.84 4.81
CA GLU A 34 0.88 22.50 5.30
C GLU A 34 0.24 21.40 4.47
N ALA A 35 -1.02 21.58 4.05
CA ALA A 35 -1.71 20.62 3.19
C ALA A 35 -1.02 20.47 1.83
N VAL A 36 -0.50 21.56 1.27
CA VAL A 36 0.23 21.54 -0.01
C VAL A 36 1.44 20.63 0.05
N GLU A 37 2.25 20.75 1.09
CA GLU A 37 3.46 19.95 1.30
C GLU A 37 3.12 18.50 1.69
N LEU A 38 2.23 18.31 2.67
CA LEU A 38 1.90 16.98 3.22
C LEU A 38 1.25 16.06 2.17
N TYR A 39 0.42 16.64 1.29
CA TYR A 39 -0.35 15.91 0.29
C TYR A 39 0.17 16.07 -1.14
N ASP A 40 1.40 16.57 -1.31
CA ASP A 40 2.08 16.69 -2.61
C ASP A 40 1.18 17.36 -3.67
N VAL A 41 0.51 18.45 -3.27
CA VAL A 41 -0.56 19.09 -4.05
C VAL A 41 -0.04 19.64 -5.37
N ASP A 42 1.16 20.22 -5.37
CA ASP A 42 1.77 20.81 -6.57
C ASP A 42 2.09 19.72 -7.61
N ARG A 43 2.67 18.58 -7.18
CA ARG A 43 2.90 17.44 -8.07
C ARG A 43 1.59 16.87 -8.60
N THR A 44 0.57 16.79 -7.75
CA THR A 44 -0.76 16.30 -8.13
C THR A 44 -1.39 17.21 -9.19
N ALA A 45 -1.32 18.54 -9.01
CA ALA A 45 -1.82 19.51 -9.99
C ALA A 45 -1.07 19.40 -11.33
N ALA A 46 0.25 19.20 -11.30
CA ALA A 46 1.05 18.96 -12.51
C ALA A 46 0.60 17.69 -13.26
N HIS A 47 0.39 16.57 -12.55
CA HIS A 47 -0.10 15.33 -13.17
C HIS A 47 -1.50 15.50 -13.77
N ILE A 48 -2.38 16.26 -13.11
CA ILE A 48 -3.73 16.58 -13.61
C ILE A 48 -3.63 17.35 -14.94
N ALA A 49 -2.76 18.36 -14.99
CA ALA A 49 -2.56 19.18 -16.18
C ALA A 49 -1.92 18.38 -17.33
N GLU A 50 -0.88 17.59 -17.04
CA GLU A 50 -0.19 16.74 -18.02
C GLU A 50 -1.12 15.67 -18.61
N GLY A 51 -1.98 15.08 -17.78
CA GLY A 51 -2.99 14.10 -18.21
C GLY A 51 -4.20 14.72 -18.92
N GLY A 52 -4.34 16.05 -18.89
CA GLY A 52 -5.50 16.75 -19.46
C GLY A 52 -6.82 16.40 -18.77
N TYR A 53 -6.79 16.02 -17.49
CA TYR A 53 -7.99 15.61 -16.76
C TYR A 53 -8.84 16.83 -16.39
N SER A 54 -10.13 16.78 -16.67
CA SER A 54 -11.06 17.89 -16.47
C SER A 54 -11.95 17.73 -15.24
N ARG A 55 -12.15 16.48 -14.79
CA ARG A 55 -12.94 16.10 -13.62
C ARG A 55 -12.16 15.09 -12.79
N VAL A 56 -11.79 15.44 -11.56
CA VAL A 56 -10.89 14.63 -10.73
C VAL A 56 -11.54 14.30 -9.40
N ALA A 57 -11.60 13.00 -9.09
CA ALA A 57 -12.09 12.49 -7.81
C ALA A 57 -10.96 12.40 -6.79
N LEU A 58 -11.15 12.90 -5.57
CA LEU A 58 -10.22 12.72 -4.46
C LEU A 58 -10.74 11.62 -3.54
N GLN A 59 -9.91 10.61 -3.30
CA GLN A 59 -10.21 9.52 -2.38
C GLN A 59 -9.27 9.59 -1.18
N PHE A 60 -9.85 9.80 0.01
CA PHE A 60 -9.12 9.81 1.27
C PHE A 60 -9.50 8.59 2.11
N PRO A 61 -8.56 8.00 2.86
CA PRO A 61 -8.89 7.13 3.95
C PRO A 61 -9.50 7.95 5.09
N ASP A 62 -10.29 7.30 5.95
CA ASP A 62 -11.04 7.98 7.02
C ASP A 62 -10.13 8.82 7.94
N GLU A 63 -8.90 8.35 8.18
CA GLU A 63 -7.92 9.03 9.06
C GLU A 63 -7.42 10.37 8.48
N LEU A 64 -7.52 10.57 7.16
CA LEU A 64 -7.09 11.77 6.43
C LEU A 64 -8.26 12.61 5.90
N LEU A 65 -9.50 12.15 6.07
CA LEU A 65 -10.68 12.80 5.51
C LEU A 65 -10.89 14.23 6.05
N ALA A 66 -10.40 14.51 7.27
CA ALA A 66 -10.46 15.85 7.86
C ALA A 66 -9.75 16.92 7.01
N ASP A 67 -8.68 16.56 6.30
CA ASP A 67 -7.90 17.48 5.46
C ASP A 67 -8.44 17.62 4.04
N SER A 68 -9.43 16.80 3.67
CA SER A 68 -9.95 16.72 2.29
C SER A 68 -10.39 18.08 1.74
N THR A 69 -11.00 18.92 2.58
CA THR A 69 -11.46 20.26 2.19
C THR A 69 -10.30 21.23 1.94
N LEU A 70 -9.24 21.16 2.74
CA LEU A 70 -8.02 21.97 2.55
C LEU A 70 -7.30 21.55 1.28
N VAL A 71 -7.12 20.25 1.07
CA VAL A 71 -6.47 19.70 -0.13
C VAL A 71 -7.29 20.03 -1.38
N SER A 72 -8.61 19.88 -1.33
CA SER A 72 -9.49 20.24 -2.45
C SER A 72 -9.40 21.73 -2.79
N ALA A 73 -9.39 22.61 -1.80
CA ALA A 73 -9.25 24.06 -2.03
C ALA A 73 -7.88 24.38 -2.65
N ALA A 74 -6.81 23.82 -2.10
CA ALA A 74 -5.45 24.01 -2.60
C ALA A 74 -5.27 23.55 -4.05
N LEU A 75 -5.86 22.40 -4.41
CA LEU A 75 -5.84 21.88 -5.78
C LEU A 75 -6.63 22.78 -6.74
N GLN A 76 -7.84 23.23 -6.35
CA GLN A 76 -8.67 24.10 -7.20
C GLN A 76 -7.99 25.43 -7.53
N GLU A 77 -7.08 25.92 -6.69
CA GLU A 77 -6.26 27.11 -6.99
C GLU A 77 -5.12 26.84 -8.00
N ARG A 78 -4.77 25.57 -8.22
CA ARG A 78 -3.59 25.14 -9.02
C ARG A 78 -3.96 24.38 -10.29
N THR A 79 -5.22 24.02 -10.47
CA THR A 79 -5.72 23.32 -11.65
C THR A 79 -7.02 23.93 -12.15
N GLU A 80 -7.26 23.86 -13.46
CA GLU A 80 -8.54 24.21 -14.06
C GLU A 80 -9.57 23.06 -13.96
N ALA A 81 -9.13 21.88 -13.50
CA ALA A 81 -9.99 20.72 -13.34
C ALA A 81 -11.02 20.91 -12.21
N ARG A 82 -12.21 20.35 -12.38
CA ARG A 82 -13.21 20.27 -11.32
C ARG A 82 -12.84 19.14 -10.37
N VAL A 83 -12.57 19.49 -9.13
CA VAL A 83 -12.18 18.55 -8.06
C VAL A 83 -13.37 18.25 -7.17
N PHE A 84 -13.60 16.97 -6.86
CA PHE A 84 -14.64 16.53 -5.92
C PHE A 84 -14.12 15.43 -4.99
N ILE A 85 -14.64 15.40 -3.76
CA ILE A 85 -14.23 14.44 -2.73
C ILE A 85 -15.20 13.26 -2.75
N LEU A 86 -14.68 12.04 -2.82
CA LEU A 86 -15.48 10.84 -2.64
C LEU A 86 -15.85 10.69 -1.16
N ALA A 87 -17.15 10.70 -0.88
CA ALA A 87 -17.69 10.57 0.48
C ALA A 87 -17.91 9.11 0.92
N ASP A 88 -17.76 8.17 -0.01
CA ASP A 88 -17.96 6.74 0.20
C ASP A 88 -16.69 6.03 -0.26
N THR A 89 -16.05 5.30 0.66
CA THR A 89 -15.07 4.27 0.29
C THR A 89 -15.77 2.93 0.50
N SER A 90 -16.48 2.48 -0.53
CA SER A 90 -17.23 1.21 -0.45
C SER A 90 -16.30 0.00 -0.33
N TYR A 91 -15.02 0.20 -0.63
CA TYR A 91 -13.93 -0.75 -0.53
C TYR A 91 -12.95 -0.32 0.56
N GLY A 92 -12.30 -1.29 1.22
CA GLY A 92 -11.34 -0.99 2.28
C GLY A 92 -10.35 0.10 1.86
N SER A 93 -9.94 0.94 2.81
CA SER A 93 -9.23 2.22 2.60
C SER A 93 -7.95 2.17 1.75
N CYS A 94 -7.47 0.98 1.38
CA CYS A 94 -6.30 0.74 0.54
C CYS A 94 -6.59 0.56 -0.95
N CYS A 95 -7.86 0.35 -1.35
CA CYS A 95 -8.26 0.11 -2.73
C CYS A 95 -8.77 1.40 -3.38
N VAL A 96 -8.55 1.53 -4.69
CA VAL A 96 -9.09 2.65 -5.46
C VAL A 96 -10.57 2.40 -5.76
N ASP A 97 -11.43 3.39 -5.51
CA ASP A 97 -12.86 3.29 -5.80
C ASP A 97 -13.20 3.87 -7.18
N GLU A 98 -12.92 3.08 -8.22
CA GLU A 98 -13.18 3.48 -9.61
C GLU A 98 -14.68 3.65 -9.90
N VAL A 99 -15.53 2.86 -9.25
CA VAL A 99 -16.99 2.88 -9.48
C VAL A 99 -17.61 4.15 -8.91
N ALA A 100 -17.25 4.54 -7.69
CA ALA A 100 -17.71 5.79 -7.11
C ALA A 100 -17.25 6.99 -7.94
N ALA A 101 -16.01 6.98 -8.42
CA ALA A 101 -15.49 8.03 -9.30
C ALA A 101 -16.23 8.10 -10.65
N GLU A 102 -16.50 6.95 -11.29
CA GLU A 102 -17.26 6.87 -12.55
C GLU A 102 -18.69 7.40 -12.43
N HIS A 103 -19.37 7.17 -11.30
CA HIS A 103 -20.72 7.71 -11.07
C HIS A 103 -20.77 9.25 -11.11
N TYR A 104 -19.66 9.91 -10.80
CA TYR A 104 -19.51 11.36 -10.93
C TYR A 104 -18.76 11.76 -12.21
N ALA A 105 -18.60 10.85 -13.16
CA ALA A 105 -17.88 11.04 -14.41
C ALA A 105 -16.50 11.67 -14.19
N ALA A 106 -15.71 11.10 -13.27
CA ALA A 106 -14.30 11.46 -13.14
C ALA A 106 -13.52 10.98 -14.37
N ASP A 107 -12.52 11.76 -14.76
CA ASP A 107 -11.52 11.37 -15.76
C ASP A 107 -10.31 10.70 -15.08
N ALA A 108 -10.09 10.96 -13.79
CA ALA A 108 -9.01 10.40 -12.98
C ALA A 108 -9.37 10.37 -11.49
N VAL A 109 -8.67 9.52 -10.73
CA VAL A 109 -8.74 9.46 -9.27
C VAL A 109 -7.42 9.85 -8.65
N VAL A 110 -7.42 10.71 -7.63
CA VAL A 110 -6.27 10.92 -6.75
C VAL A 110 -6.51 10.11 -5.48
N HIS A 111 -5.66 9.12 -5.23
CA HIS A 111 -5.76 8.22 -4.08
C HIS A 111 -4.70 8.57 -3.03
N TYR A 112 -5.16 8.97 -1.85
CA TYR A 112 -4.30 9.40 -0.75
C TYR A 112 -4.02 8.28 0.25
N GLY A 113 -2.81 8.29 0.81
CA GLY A 113 -2.41 7.43 1.92
C GLY A 113 -2.01 6.02 1.50
N ARG A 114 -2.39 5.04 2.34
CA ARG A 114 -1.99 3.64 2.17
C ARG A 114 -2.73 3.02 1.00
N THR A 115 -2.03 2.24 0.19
CA THR A 115 -2.66 1.51 -0.91
C THR A 115 -2.17 0.07 -0.99
N CYS A 116 -3.05 -0.82 -1.47
CA CYS A 116 -2.70 -2.20 -1.80
C CYS A 116 -2.08 -2.34 -3.19
N LEU A 117 -2.03 -1.27 -4.00
CA LEU A 117 -1.55 -1.26 -5.39
C LEU A 117 -2.29 -2.28 -6.27
N SER A 118 -3.54 -2.60 -5.91
CA SER A 118 -4.39 -3.43 -6.77
C SER A 118 -4.57 -2.77 -8.12
N LEU A 119 -4.62 -3.60 -9.17
CA LEU A 119 -4.82 -3.16 -10.53
C LEU A 119 -6.13 -2.36 -10.69
N THR A 120 -6.02 -1.18 -11.28
CA THR A 120 -7.15 -0.37 -11.75
C THR A 120 -7.34 -0.58 -13.25
N THR A 121 -8.59 -0.57 -13.71
CA THR A 121 -8.91 -0.94 -15.10
C THR A 121 -9.81 0.05 -15.85
N ARG A 122 -10.32 1.06 -15.16
CA ARG A 122 -11.33 1.98 -15.69
C ARG A 122 -10.78 3.39 -15.76
N LEU A 123 -10.10 3.83 -14.69
CA LEU A 123 -9.62 5.20 -14.56
C LEU A 123 -8.12 5.25 -14.27
N PRO A 124 -7.40 6.24 -14.82
CA PRO A 124 -6.04 6.55 -14.38
C PRO A 124 -6.06 7.02 -12.92
N VAL A 125 -5.00 6.67 -12.17
CA VAL A 125 -4.90 6.96 -10.74
C VAL A 125 -3.60 7.68 -10.44
N VAL A 126 -3.71 8.82 -9.76
CA VAL A 126 -2.58 9.55 -9.19
C VAL A 126 -2.45 9.15 -7.72
N TYR A 127 -1.35 8.51 -7.35
CA TYR A 127 -1.10 8.08 -5.98
C TYR A 127 -0.28 9.10 -5.18
N VAL A 128 -0.76 9.39 -3.96
CA VAL A 128 -0.09 10.25 -2.97
C VAL A 128 0.09 9.47 -1.67
N PHE A 129 1.28 8.89 -1.47
CA PHE A 129 1.54 7.96 -0.37
C PHE A 129 1.86 8.61 0.99
N GLY A 130 2.17 9.91 1.00
CA GLY A 130 2.78 10.58 2.16
C GLY A 130 4.30 10.31 2.26
N ARG A 131 4.95 10.99 3.20
CA ARG A 131 6.40 10.92 3.44
C ARG A 131 6.72 10.83 4.93
N ASP A 132 6.36 9.69 5.53
CA ASP A 132 6.61 9.46 6.95
C ASP A 132 8.10 9.44 7.26
N ALA A 133 8.50 10.11 8.34
CA ALA A 133 9.90 10.16 8.75
C ALA A 133 10.45 8.77 9.07
N VAL A 134 11.67 8.50 8.60
CA VAL A 134 12.44 7.30 8.92
C VAL A 134 13.91 7.67 9.10
N ASP A 135 14.51 7.20 10.19
CA ASP A 135 15.93 7.40 10.48
C ASP A 135 16.75 6.24 9.89
N ALA A 136 17.41 6.51 8.76
CA ALA A 136 18.22 5.51 8.08
C ALA A 136 19.45 5.08 8.89
N ALA A 137 20.00 5.96 9.72
CA ALA A 137 21.15 5.66 10.55
C ALA A 137 20.77 4.72 11.70
N ASP A 138 19.65 5.00 12.37
CA ASP A 138 19.09 4.13 13.41
C ASP A 138 18.76 2.74 12.83
N LEU A 139 18.09 2.68 11.68
CA LEU A 139 17.79 1.43 10.98
C LEU A 139 19.06 0.62 10.70
N CYS A 140 20.10 1.24 10.14
CA CYS A 140 21.35 0.56 9.85
C CYS A 140 22.02 0.02 11.12
N ALA A 141 22.04 0.81 12.20
CA ALA A 141 22.60 0.39 13.49
C ALA A 141 21.85 -0.80 14.10
N GLN A 142 20.52 -0.82 14.00
CA GLN A 142 19.70 -1.94 14.51
C GLN A 142 19.88 -3.22 13.69
N CYS A 143 20.15 -3.10 12.38
CA CYS A 143 20.23 -4.24 11.46
C CYS A 143 21.66 -4.77 11.26
N GLU A 144 22.69 -4.09 11.78
CA GLU A 144 24.08 -4.37 11.46
C GLU A 144 24.46 -5.83 11.74
N SER A 145 24.20 -6.34 12.94
CA SER A 145 24.57 -7.70 13.33
C SER A 145 23.82 -8.79 12.56
N GLU A 146 22.57 -8.52 12.17
CA GLU A 146 21.69 -9.49 11.53
C GLU A 146 21.89 -9.55 10.00
N LEU A 147 22.26 -8.42 9.39
CA LEU A 147 22.37 -8.30 7.93
C LEU A 147 23.81 -8.31 7.41
N GLN A 148 24.81 -8.34 8.30
CA GLN A 148 26.22 -8.31 7.91
C GLN A 148 26.56 -9.43 6.90
N GLY A 149 27.06 -9.03 5.72
CA GLY A 149 27.45 -9.97 4.66
C GLY A 149 26.29 -10.70 3.97
N SER A 150 25.03 -10.38 4.30
CA SER A 150 23.85 -10.94 3.64
C SER A 150 23.52 -10.22 2.32
N ARG A 151 22.71 -10.85 1.47
CA ARG A 151 22.05 -10.17 0.33
C ARG A 151 20.69 -9.70 0.81
N VAL A 152 20.39 -8.42 0.67
CA VAL A 152 19.17 -7.83 1.23
C VAL A 152 18.23 -7.41 0.11
N LEU A 153 16.97 -7.86 0.19
CA LEU A 153 15.86 -7.27 -0.55
C LEU A 153 15.17 -6.25 0.36
N LEU A 154 15.38 -4.97 0.07
CA LEU A 154 14.81 -3.86 0.82
C LEU A 154 13.43 -3.49 0.26
N VAL A 155 12.42 -3.60 1.10
CA VAL A 155 11.01 -3.29 0.78
C VAL A 155 10.46 -2.38 1.88
N SER A 156 9.41 -1.61 1.59
CA SER A 156 8.77 -0.76 2.60
C SER A 156 7.26 -0.71 2.46
N ASP A 157 6.59 -0.13 3.45
CA ASP A 157 5.27 0.45 3.24
C ASP A 157 5.33 1.62 2.26
N VAL A 158 4.18 2.00 1.67
CA VAL A 158 4.15 3.02 0.61
C VAL A 158 4.61 4.40 1.08
N GLN A 159 4.28 4.78 2.32
CA GLN A 159 4.66 6.06 2.93
C GLN A 159 6.17 6.24 3.12
N TYR A 160 6.95 5.16 3.14
CA TYR A 160 8.42 5.20 3.28
C TYR A 160 9.16 5.03 1.96
N ALA A 161 8.45 4.87 0.84
CA ALA A 161 9.07 4.62 -0.46
C ALA A 161 10.03 5.75 -0.88
N HIS A 162 9.75 6.98 -0.45
CA HIS A 162 10.61 8.14 -0.69
C HIS A 162 12.01 8.01 -0.08
N ALA A 163 12.19 7.21 0.99
CA ALA A 163 13.44 7.06 1.72
C ALA A 163 14.20 5.75 1.39
N LEU A 164 13.57 4.84 0.64
CA LEU A 164 14.11 3.51 0.32
C LEU A 164 15.50 3.57 -0.34
N GLU A 165 15.70 4.50 -1.28
CA GLU A 165 16.97 4.65 -1.99
C GLU A 165 18.11 5.08 -1.07
N ASP A 166 17.84 6.00 -0.14
CA ASP A 166 18.84 6.49 0.79
C ASP A 166 19.17 5.45 1.88
N ILE A 167 18.15 4.72 2.35
CA ILE A 167 18.35 3.55 3.22
C ILE A 167 19.17 2.48 2.48
N GLY A 168 18.85 2.22 1.21
CA GLY A 168 19.58 1.27 0.38
C GLY A 168 21.05 1.64 0.23
N LYS A 169 21.37 2.92 0.01
CA LYS A 169 22.76 3.42 -0.02
C LYS A 169 23.47 3.20 1.32
N ALA A 170 22.81 3.47 2.44
CA ALA A 170 23.39 3.28 3.77
C ALA A 170 23.69 1.80 4.06
N LEU A 171 22.79 0.90 3.68
CA LEU A 171 22.93 -0.55 3.90
C LEU A 171 24.05 -1.21 3.09
N ARG A 172 24.46 -0.63 1.94
CA ARG A 172 25.56 -1.17 1.11
C ARG A 172 26.91 -1.21 1.84
N GLY A 173 27.09 -0.47 2.93
CA GLY A 173 28.29 -0.55 3.77
C GLY A 173 28.33 -1.80 4.67
N ILE A 174 27.18 -2.43 4.92
CA ILE A 174 27.00 -3.54 5.87
C ILE A 174 26.74 -4.86 5.11
N CYS A 175 25.96 -4.77 4.04
CA CYS A 175 25.45 -5.93 3.31
C CYS A 175 26.34 -6.24 2.10
N LYS A 176 26.34 -7.52 1.69
CA LYS A 176 27.05 -7.94 0.47
C LYS A 176 26.39 -7.37 -0.79
N GLU A 177 25.06 -7.30 -0.78
CA GLU A 177 24.24 -6.79 -1.88
C GLU A 177 22.97 -6.19 -1.29
N VAL A 178 22.48 -5.10 -1.87
CA VAL A 178 21.20 -4.48 -1.50
C VAL A 178 20.41 -4.20 -2.76
N VAL A 179 19.30 -4.92 -2.93
CA VAL A 179 18.30 -4.67 -3.97
C VAL A 179 17.18 -3.84 -3.36
N VAL A 180 16.95 -2.66 -3.92
CA VAL A 180 15.89 -1.74 -3.47
C VAL A 180 14.65 -1.98 -4.32
N SER A 181 13.52 -2.29 -3.68
CA SER A 181 12.25 -2.41 -4.39
C SER A 181 11.74 -1.04 -4.82
N ARG A 182 11.12 -0.96 -6.00
CA ARG A 182 10.40 0.22 -6.47
C ARG A 182 8.90 -0.05 -6.50
N ILE A 183 8.10 0.96 -6.19
CA ILE A 183 6.66 0.91 -6.41
C ILE A 183 6.41 1.14 -7.89
N ALA A 184 5.69 0.21 -8.51
CA ALA A 184 5.15 0.38 -9.86
C ALA A 184 3.67 0.73 -9.74
N VAL A 185 3.33 1.90 -10.22
CA VAL A 185 1.94 2.33 -10.42
C VAL A 185 1.67 2.29 -11.92
N GLN A 186 0.44 1.97 -12.30
CA GLN A 186 0.03 2.01 -13.69
C GLN A 186 -0.53 3.41 -13.98
N ASP A 187 0.20 4.18 -14.80
CA ASP A 187 -0.16 5.57 -15.15
C ASP A 187 -1.26 5.65 -16.24
N CYS A 188 -1.87 4.53 -16.62
CA CYS A 188 -2.86 4.49 -17.70
C CYS A 188 -4.05 3.60 -17.36
N ALA A 189 -5.25 4.08 -17.68
CA ALA A 189 -6.46 3.25 -17.73
C ALA A 189 -6.18 2.03 -18.63
N TYR A 190 -6.62 0.85 -18.18
CA TYR A 190 -6.42 -0.40 -18.91
C TYR A 190 -6.90 -0.26 -20.36
N VAL A 191 -5.97 -0.48 -21.29
CA VAL A 191 -6.27 -0.54 -22.73
C VAL A 191 -6.44 -2.02 -23.08
N PRO A 192 -7.65 -2.47 -23.51
CA PRO A 192 -7.86 -3.85 -23.92
C PRO A 192 -6.90 -4.22 -25.07
N GLY A 193 -6.03 -5.21 -24.84
CA GLY A 193 -5.02 -5.68 -25.81
C GLY A 193 -3.60 -5.19 -25.57
N ALA A 194 -3.35 -4.31 -24.60
CA ALA A 194 -2.01 -3.98 -24.11
C ALA A 194 -1.62 -4.96 -22.99
N GLU A 195 -1.30 -6.20 -23.37
CA GLU A 195 -0.95 -7.28 -22.43
C GLU A 195 0.42 -7.08 -21.75
N ASP A 196 1.22 -6.11 -22.23
CA ASP A 196 2.56 -5.77 -21.74
C ASP A 196 2.60 -4.60 -20.73
N ALA A 197 1.45 -4.08 -20.29
CA ALA A 197 1.41 -3.05 -19.26
C ALA A 197 1.88 -3.64 -17.92
N ALA A 198 2.98 -3.09 -17.38
CA ALA A 198 3.60 -3.56 -16.15
C ALA A 198 2.57 -3.79 -15.03
N GLU A 199 2.59 -4.97 -14.41
CA GLU A 199 1.71 -5.29 -13.28
C GLU A 199 1.96 -4.28 -12.14
N PRO A 200 0.92 -3.57 -11.66
CA PRO A 200 1.06 -2.66 -10.53
C PRO A 200 1.42 -3.45 -9.27
N GLY A 201 2.22 -2.82 -8.41
CA GLY A 201 2.74 -3.46 -7.22
C GLY A 201 4.16 -3.05 -6.93
N ARG A 202 5.00 -4.01 -6.57
CA ARG A 202 6.39 -3.78 -6.22
C ARG A 202 7.28 -4.57 -7.15
N LEU A 203 8.23 -3.86 -7.75
CA LEU A 203 9.19 -4.43 -8.68
C LEU A 203 10.58 -4.40 -8.05
N TRP A 204 11.35 -5.44 -8.34
CA TRP A 204 12.74 -5.57 -7.98
C TRP A 204 13.42 -6.47 -9.00
N GLU A 205 14.71 -6.26 -9.21
CA GLU A 205 15.53 -7.07 -10.11
C GLU A 205 16.56 -7.79 -9.25
N LEU A 206 16.53 -9.12 -9.25
CA LEU A 206 17.44 -9.95 -8.46
C LEU A 206 18.45 -10.61 -9.39
N GLU A 207 19.72 -10.59 -8.99
CA GLU A 207 20.78 -11.34 -9.66
C GLU A 207 20.77 -12.83 -9.25
N HIS A 208 20.17 -13.13 -8.10
CA HIS A 208 20.11 -14.46 -7.50
C HIS A 208 18.67 -14.90 -7.20
N PRO A 209 18.39 -16.20 -6.97
CA PRO A 209 17.08 -16.65 -6.52
C PRO A 209 16.67 -15.93 -5.23
N ILE A 210 15.38 -15.55 -5.11
CA ILE A 210 14.85 -14.83 -3.94
C ILE A 210 15.12 -15.54 -2.60
N GLY A 211 15.24 -16.86 -2.61
CA GLY A 211 15.57 -17.66 -1.42
C GLY A 211 16.99 -17.47 -0.88
N GLU A 212 17.88 -16.78 -1.59
CA GLU A 212 19.21 -16.37 -1.11
C GLU A 212 19.21 -14.97 -0.48
N TYR A 213 18.09 -14.25 -0.54
CA TYR A 213 17.97 -12.91 0.03
C TYR A 213 17.34 -12.95 1.41
N THR A 214 17.79 -12.05 2.27
CA THR A 214 17.10 -11.62 3.48
C THR A 214 16.18 -10.45 3.14
N MET A 215 14.89 -10.55 3.45
CA MET A 215 13.97 -9.43 3.27
C MET A 215 14.09 -8.46 4.44
N LEU A 216 14.32 -7.18 4.16
CA LEU A 216 14.17 -6.11 5.15
C LEU A 216 12.99 -5.23 4.78
N TYR A 217 11.96 -5.24 5.63
CA TYR A 217 10.76 -4.43 5.48
C TYR A 217 10.82 -3.18 6.35
N VAL A 218 10.59 -2.01 5.76
CA VAL A 218 10.49 -0.73 6.49
C VAL A 218 9.03 -0.35 6.68
N GLY A 219 8.56 -0.42 7.92
CA GLY A 219 7.20 -0.07 8.33
C GLY A 219 6.69 -0.95 9.47
N GLU A 220 5.53 -0.57 9.99
CA GLU A 220 4.82 -1.29 11.05
C GLU A 220 4.21 -2.61 10.55
N GLU A 221 3.76 -3.45 11.49
CA GLU A 221 3.01 -4.67 11.16
C GLU A 221 1.75 -4.32 10.34
N SER A 222 1.68 -4.88 9.13
CA SER A 222 0.64 -4.54 8.17
C SER A 222 0.25 -5.72 7.29
N LEU A 223 -0.85 -5.57 6.53
CA LEU A 223 -1.20 -6.53 5.48
C LEU A 223 -0.14 -6.59 4.38
N THR A 224 0.49 -5.46 4.05
CA THR A 224 1.59 -5.41 3.07
C THR A 224 2.72 -6.33 3.50
N LEU A 225 3.20 -6.18 4.74
CA LEU A 225 4.23 -7.06 5.31
C LEU A 225 3.77 -8.52 5.29
N THR A 226 2.55 -8.80 5.77
CA THR A 226 2.00 -10.16 5.81
C THR A 226 1.97 -10.80 4.42
N ASN A 227 1.51 -10.07 3.41
CA ASN A 227 1.42 -10.55 2.03
C ASN A 227 2.82 -10.80 1.46
N LEU A 228 3.78 -9.91 1.73
CA LEU A 228 5.18 -10.11 1.32
C LEU A 228 5.78 -11.35 1.98
N LEU A 229 5.57 -11.56 3.29
CA LEU A 229 6.06 -12.74 4.01
C LEU A 229 5.47 -14.06 3.48
N VAL A 230 4.23 -14.06 2.98
CA VAL A 230 3.58 -15.27 2.42
C VAL A 230 3.99 -15.51 0.97
N THR A 231 4.14 -14.45 0.18
CA THR A 231 4.39 -14.54 -1.27
C THR A 231 5.87 -14.68 -1.59
N GLN A 232 6.73 -14.00 -0.84
CA GLN A 232 8.18 -13.97 -1.03
C GLN A 232 8.84 -14.98 -0.11
N ARG A 233 9.46 -16.01 -0.70
CA ARG A 233 10.14 -17.08 0.03
C ARG A 233 11.62 -16.75 0.22
N CYS A 234 11.89 -15.64 0.90
CA CYS A 234 13.23 -15.23 1.30
C CYS A 234 13.84 -16.18 2.35
N GLN A 235 15.16 -16.16 2.51
CA GLN A 235 15.88 -16.97 3.50
C GLN A 235 15.43 -16.64 4.93
N SER A 236 15.33 -15.34 5.22
CA SER A 236 14.86 -14.77 6.46
C SER A 236 14.18 -13.43 6.16
N ALA A 237 13.42 -12.91 7.13
CA ALA A 237 12.74 -11.64 6.99
C ALA A 237 12.79 -10.86 8.31
N PHE A 238 13.02 -9.56 8.19
CA PHE A 238 13.02 -8.62 9.29
C PHE A 238 12.11 -7.45 8.95
N SER A 239 11.43 -6.90 9.95
CA SER A 239 10.70 -5.63 9.84
C SER A 239 11.30 -4.61 10.79
N TYR A 240 11.57 -3.41 10.29
CA TYR A 240 11.96 -2.26 11.10
C TYR A 240 10.78 -1.29 11.18
N ALA A 241 10.30 -1.03 12.39
CA ALA A 241 9.23 -0.10 12.68
C ALA A 241 9.81 1.30 12.99
N PRO A 242 9.67 2.31 12.10
CA PRO A 242 10.33 3.60 12.28
C PRO A 242 9.83 4.41 13.48
N GLN A 243 8.57 4.23 13.89
CA GLN A 243 7.99 4.94 15.02
C GLN A 243 8.51 4.44 16.36
N THR A 244 8.61 3.12 16.51
CA THR A 244 9.13 2.48 17.74
C THR A 244 10.64 2.29 17.72
N ARG A 245 11.28 2.46 16.55
CA ARG A 245 12.71 2.20 16.31
C ARG A 245 13.11 0.78 16.70
N THR A 246 12.26 -0.18 16.35
CA THR A 246 12.48 -1.59 16.70
C THR A 246 12.64 -2.43 15.45
N LEU A 247 13.75 -3.16 15.38
CA LEU A 247 13.92 -4.27 14.47
C LEU A 247 13.28 -5.52 15.05
N ARG A 248 12.56 -6.27 14.22
CA ARG A 248 11.91 -7.52 14.59
C ARG A 248 12.17 -8.58 13.55
N ALA A 249 12.62 -9.76 13.99
CA ALA A 249 12.69 -10.95 13.13
C ALA A 249 11.27 -11.49 12.90
N GLU A 250 10.86 -11.54 11.64
CA GLU A 250 9.53 -11.99 11.25
C GLU A 250 9.48 -13.52 11.13
N SER A 251 8.46 -14.12 11.71
CA SER A 251 8.17 -15.54 11.57
C SER A 251 6.68 -15.80 11.73
N ALA A 252 6.23 -16.99 11.32
CA ALA A 252 4.84 -17.39 11.49
C ALA A 252 4.32 -17.26 12.93
N ARG A 253 5.21 -17.40 13.94
CA ARG A 253 4.87 -17.30 15.37
C ARG A 253 4.87 -15.87 15.91
N VAL A 254 5.72 -15.02 15.34
CA VAL A 254 5.88 -13.63 15.79
C VAL A 254 4.83 -12.73 15.14
N ASN A 255 4.55 -12.96 13.86
CA ASN A 255 3.58 -12.18 13.11
C ASN A 255 2.16 -12.69 13.41
N ARG A 256 1.33 -11.83 14.01
CA ARG A 256 -0.01 -12.22 14.46
C ARG A 256 -0.93 -12.51 13.28
N HIS A 257 -0.78 -11.80 12.17
CA HIS A 257 -1.56 -12.02 10.95
C HIS A 257 -1.22 -13.36 10.30
N LEU A 258 0.06 -13.73 10.24
CA LEU A 258 0.48 -15.05 9.75
C LEU A 258 -0.09 -16.18 10.61
N SER A 259 0.05 -16.09 11.94
CA SER A 259 -0.50 -17.08 12.87
C SER A 259 -2.00 -17.28 12.68
N ARG A 260 -2.77 -16.18 12.60
CA ARG A 260 -4.21 -16.21 12.33
C ARG A 260 -4.52 -16.88 10.98
N ARG A 261 -3.79 -16.52 9.93
CA ARG A 261 -3.97 -17.12 8.60
C ARG A 261 -3.71 -18.63 8.62
N TYR A 262 -2.63 -19.09 9.24
CA TYR A 262 -2.34 -20.52 9.35
C TYR A 262 -3.43 -21.28 10.10
N HIS A 263 -3.95 -20.70 11.20
CA HIS A 263 -5.08 -21.29 11.92
C HIS A 263 -6.33 -21.44 11.04
N MET A 264 -6.68 -20.39 10.28
CA MET A 264 -7.83 -20.43 9.36
C MET A 264 -7.64 -21.43 8.22
N VAL A 265 -6.42 -21.56 7.68
CA VAL A 265 -6.10 -22.57 6.67
C VAL A 265 -6.25 -23.99 7.21
N GLN A 266 -5.83 -24.26 8.46
CA GLN A 266 -6.08 -25.57 9.07
C GLN A 266 -7.57 -25.84 9.27
N ARG A 267 -8.34 -24.85 9.77
CA ARG A 267 -9.80 -24.99 9.88
C ARG A 267 -10.48 -25.26 8.53
N ALA A 268 -10.01 -24.62 7.47
CA ALA A 268 -10.54 -24.81 6.12
C ALA A 268 -10.20 -26.20 5.53
N ARG A 269 -9.08 -26.81 5.91
CA ARG A 269 -8.72 -28.18 5.48
C ARG A 269 -9.69 -29.24 6.02
N ASP A 270 -10.27 -28.99 7.17
CA ASP A 270 -11.26 -29.89 7.80
C ASP A 270 -12.69 -29.66 7.28
N ALA A 271 -12.89 -28.67 6.38
CA ALA A 271 -14.20 -28.34 5.85
C ALA A 271 -14.62 -29.32 4.73
N ASN A 272 -15.82 -29.88 4.86
CA ASN A 272 -16.38 -30.77 3.84
C ASN A 272 -17.04 -30.02 2.66
N VAL A 273 -17.44 -28.77 2.88
CA VAL A 273 -18.11 -27.91 1.89
C VAL A 273 -17.41 -26.56 1.88
N VAL A 274 -17.00 -26.11 0.70
CA VAL A 274 -16.34 -24.82 0.50
C VAL A 274 -17.21 -23.96 -0.42
N GLY A 275 -17.61 -22.78 0.06
CA GLY A 275 -18.25 -21.76 -0.77
C GLY A 275 -17.19 -20.86 -1.41
N ILE A 276 -17.26 -20.66 -2.73
CA ILE A 276 -16.38 -19.74 -3.45
C ILE A 276 -17.13 -18.42 -3.64
N VAL A 277 -16.67 -17.36 -2.97
CA VAL A 277 -17.20 -16.00 -3.13
C VAL A 277 -16.42 -15.29 -4.24
N VAL A 278 -17.13 -14.74 -5.22
CA VAL A 278 -16.55 -14.10 -6.39
C VAL A 278 -16.96 -12.63 -6.42
N GLY A 279 -15.97 -11.74 -6.31
CA GLY A 279 -16.16 -10.31 -6.57
C GLY A 279 -15.96 -10.03 -8.06
N THR A 280 -17.01 -9.57 -8.75
CA THR A 280 -16.99 -9.37 -10.20
C THR A 280 -16.52 -7.99 -10.64
N LEU A 281 -16.34 -7.05 -9.71
CA LEU A 281 -16.15 -5.63 -10.01
C LEU A 281 -14.68 -5.23 -10.27
N ALA A 282 -13.70 -5.94 -9.71
CA ALA A 282 -12.28 -5.55 -9.73
C ALA A 282 -11.30 -6.64 -10.20
N ALA A 283 -11.76 -7.88 -10.47
CA ALA A 283 -10.88 -8.98 -10.83
C ALA A 283 -10.96 -9.30 -12.33
N VAL A 284 -9.93 -8.95 -13.10
CA VAL A 284 -9.76 -9.48 -14.45
C VAL A 284 -9.51 -10.99 -14.32
N ARG A 285 -10.11 -11.80 -15.19
CA ARG A 285 -9.94 -13.28 -15.24
C ARG A 285 -10.46 -14.08 -14.02
N TYR A 286 -11.41 -13.55 -13.22
CA TYR A 286 -12.01 -14.35 -12.13
C TYR A 286 -12.62 -15.67 -12.65
N GLN A 287 -13.18 -15.65 -13.86
CA GLN A 287 -13.82 -16.82 -14.47
C GLN A 287 -12.83 -17.98 -14.65
N SER A 288 -11.62 -17.72 -15.15
CA SER A 288 -10.61 -18.78 -15.32
C SER A 288 -10.13 -19.36 -13.99
N VAL A 289 -10.09 -18.54 -12.93
CA VAL A 289 -9.74 -19.03 -11.58
C VAL A 289 -10.86 -19.89 -11.02
N VAL A 290 -12.12 -19.47 -11.17
CA VAL A 290 -13.29 -20.26 -10.74
C VAL A 290 -13.34 -21.61 -11.46
N ASP A 291 -13.05 -21.63 -12.76
CA ASP A 291 -13.06 -22.88 -13.53
C ASP A 291 -11.90 -23.82 -13.16
N ALA A 292 -10.76 -23.28 -12.71
CA ALA A 292 -9.63 -24.09 -12.21
C ALA A 292 -9.85 -24.64 -10.78
N LEU A 293 -10.77 -24.06 -10.01
CA LEU A 293 -11.08 -24.44 -8.63
C LEU A 293 -12.23 -25.47 -8.51
N LYS A 294 -13.01 -25.66 -9.59
CA LYS A 294 -14.04 -26.69 -9.69
C LYS A 294 -13.43 -28.04 -10.07
#